data_AF-A0A6P0R8B4-F1
#
_entry.id   AF-A0A6P0R8B4-F1
#
_cell.length_a   1.000
_cell.length_b   1.000
_cell.length_c   1.000
_cell.angle_alpha   90.00
_cell.angle_beta   90.00
_cell.angle_gamma   90.00
#
_symmetry.space_group_name_H-M   'P 1'
#
loop_
_entity.id
_entity.type
_entity.pdbx_description
1 polymer ?
#
loop_
_entity_poly.entity_id
_entity_poly.type
_entity_poly.pdbx_seq_one_letter_code
_entity_poly.pdbx_strand_id
1 'polypeptide(L)' 'MKQISVSIPDYIYKVLVFLTDVSGKSQSAICTPWVEQGILHEFSKYKETHETLERLNISLDDDKGN' A
#
# COMPACT_ATOMS: atom_id res chain seq x y z
N MET A 1 -1.48 -19.82 -0.56
CA MET A 1 -1.14 -18.40 -0.80
C MET A 1 -1.06 -18.17 -2.30
N LYS A 2 -1.60 -17.07 -2.81
CA LYS A 2 -1.44 -16.67 -4.21
C LYS A 2 -0.14 -15.89 -4.35
N GLN A 3 0.72 -16.26 -5.30
CA GLN A 3 1.97 -15.56 -5.54
C GLN A 3 1.71 -14.25 -6.30
N ILE A 4 2.33 -13.17 -5.85
CA ILE A 4 2.24 -11.85 -6.45
C ILE A 4 3.66 -11.44 -6.86
N SER A 5 3.82 -10.92 -8.08
CA SER A 5 5.07 -10.36 -8.54
C SER A 5 4.98 -8.83 -8.47
N VAL A 6 6.01 -8.20 -7.91
CA VAL A 6 6.10 -6.75 -7.76
C VAL A 6 7.45 -6.26 -8.22
N SER A 7 7.47 -5.10 -8.88
CA SER A 7 8.71 -4.39 -9.22
C SER A 7 9.06 -3.45 -8.07
N ILE A 8 10.31 -3.50 -7.60
CA ILE A 8 10.82 -2.62 -6.55
C ILE A 8 12.16 -2.02 -6.97
N PRO A 9 12.53 -0.83 -6.46
CA PRO A 9 13.85 -0.27 -6.70
C PRO A 9 14.99 -1.16 -6.20
N ASP A 10 16.11 -1.18 -6.91
CA ASP A 10 17.28 -2.02 -6.59
C ASP A 10 17.80 -1.83 -5.16
N TYR A 11 17.79 -0.61 -4.65
CA TYR A 11 18.28 -0.33 -3.29
C TYR A 11 17.37 -0.97 -2.22
N ILE A 12 16.06 -1.02 -2.45
CA ILE A 12 15.11 -1.71 -1.55
C ILE A 12 15.35 -3.22 -1.62
N TYR A 13 15.54 -3.76 -2.83
CA TYR A 13 15.85 -5.17 -3.00
C TYR A 13 17.11 -5.59 -2.24
N LYS A 14 18.19 -4.79 -2.32
CA LYS A 14 19.43 -5.04 -1.56
C LYS A 14 19.21 -5.07 -0.05
N VAL A 15 18.42 -4.14 0.48
CA VAL A 15 18.06 -4.13 1.91
C VAL A 15 17.25 -5.37 2.28
N LEU A 16 16.30 -5.78 1.43
CA LEU A 16 15.46 -6.96 1.66
C LEU A 16 16.28 -8.27 1.67
N VAL A 17 17.26 -8.40 0.78
CA VAL A 17 18.22 -9.52 0.77
C VAL A 17 19.03 -9.52 2.06
N PHE A 18 19.61 -8.39 2.45
CA PHE A 18 20.36 -8.28 3.71
C PHE A 18 19.50 -8.68 4.92
N LEU A 19 18.26 -8.20 5.01
CA LEU A 19 17.34 -8.54 6.10
C LEU A 19 16.99 -10.03 6.13
N THR A 20 16.87 -10.66 4.96
CA THR A 20 16.66 -12.10 4.82
C THR A 20 17.84 -12.87 5.42
N ASP A 21 19.06 -12.48 5.04
CA ASP A 21 20.29 -13.13 5.49
C ASP A 21 20.51 -13.01 7.00
N VAL A 22 20.28 -11.83 7.59
CA VAL A 22 20.52 -11.61 9.03
C VAL A 22 19.41 -12.14 9.93
N SER A 23 18.16 -12.17 9.46
CA SER A 23 17.02 -12.60 10.28
C SER A 23 16.63 -14.06 10.09
N GLY A 24 17.09 -14.70 9.00
CA GLY A 24 16.66 -16.04 8.59
C GLY A 24 15.19 -16.12 8.14
N LYS A 25 14.48 -14.99 8.07
CA LYS A 25 13.09 -14.93 7.61
C LYS A 25 13.04 -14.83 6.10
N SER A 26 11.99 -15.39 5.49
CA SER A 26 11.75 -15.20 4.07
C SER A 26 11.39 -13.75 3.74
N GLN A 27 11.67 -13.33 2.50
CA GLN A 27 11.31 -12.01 2.00
C GLN A 27 9.82 -11.70 2.18
N SER A 28 8.94 -12.67 1.94
CA SER A 28 7.50 -12.52 2.15
C SER A 28 7.17 -12.24 3.62
N ALA A 29 7.75 -13.00 4.56
CA ALA A 29 7.53 -12.79 5.98
C ALA A 29 8.03 -11.42 6.46
N ILE A 30 9.10 -10.91 5.86
CA ILE A 30 9.60 -9.56 6.11
C ILE A 30 8.63 -8.51 5.57
N CYS A 31 8.11 -8.69 4.35
CA CYS A 31 7.28 -7.68 3.68
C CYS A 31 5.83 -7.64 4.15
N THR A 32 5.22 -8.77 4.55
CA THR A 32 3.79 -8.86 4.88
C THR A 32 3.31 -7.77 5.85
N PRO A 33 3.97 -7.52 7.00
CA PRO A 33 3.49 -6.52 7.95
C PRO A 33 3.47 -5.10 7.35
N TRP A 34 4.44 -4.77 6.50
CA TRP A 34 4.53 -3.46 5.85
C TRP A 34 3.44 -3.28 4.80
N VAL A 35 3.14 -4.35 4.05
CA VAL A 35 2.05 -4.34 3.06
C VAL A 35 0.71 -4.16 3.77
N GLU A 36 0.46 -4.92 4.84
CA GLU A 36 -0.78 -4.81 5.62
C GLU A 36 -0.96 -3.40 6.20
N GLN A 37 0.09 -2.85 6.83
CA GLN A 37 0.06 -1.48 7.36
C GLN A 37 -0.11 -0.44 6.26
N GLY A 38 0.58 -0.60 5.13
CA GLY A 38 0.46 0.32 3.99
C GLY A 38 -0.96 0.35 3.42
N ILE A 39 -1.61 -0.80 3.26
CA ILE A 39 -3.00 -0.88 2.78
C ILE A 39 -3.94 -0.15 3.75
N LEU A 40 -3.82 -0.40 5.05
CA LEU A 40 -4.66 0.25 6.06
C LEU A 40 -4.47 1.78 6.07
N HIS A 41 -3.23 2.24 5.94
CA HIS A 41 -2.91 3.66 5.89
C HIS A 41 -3.53 4.36 4.68
N GLU A 42 -3.39 3.78 3.48
CA GLU A 42 -3.99 4.34 2.27
C GLU A 42 -5.52 4.32 2.33
N PHE A 43 -6.11 3.28 2.91
CA PHE A 43 -7.56 3.23 3.11
C PHE A 43 -8.04 4.33 4.08
N SER A 44 -7.29 4.61 5.15
CA SER A 44 -7.60 5.69 6.09
C SER A 44 -7.58 7.05 5.40
N LYS A 45 -6.54 7.33 4.61
CA LYS A 45 -6.45 8.59 3.84
C LYS A 45 -7.59 8.75 2.87
N TYR A 46 -7.95 7.68 2.16
CA TYR A 46 -9.09 7.70 1.24
C TYR A 46 -10.37 8.07 1.98
N LYS A 47 -10.63 7.41 3.12
CA LYS A 47 -11.80 7.70 3.95
C LYS A 47 -11.82 9.15 4.43
N GLU A 48 -10.71 9.66 4.95
CA GLU A 48 -10.59 11.06 5.40
C GLU A 48 -10.82 12.05 4.26
N THR A 49 -10.29 11.76 3.08
CA THR A 49 -10.49 12.58 1.88
C THR A 49 -11.96 12.59 1.48
N HIS A 50 -12.60 11.42 1.47
CA HIS A 50 -14.01 11.29 1.11
C HIS A 50 -14.93 12.02 2.10
N GLU A 51 -14.72 11.85 3.41
CA GLU A 51 -15.46 12.57 4.47
C GLU A 51 -15.23 14.08 4.39
N THR A 52 -14.05 14.52 3.95
CA THR A 52 -13.76 15.95 3.74
C THR A 52 -14.50 16.51 2.53
N LEU A 53 -14.56 15.76 1.43
CA LEU A 53 -15.31 16.16 0.23
C LEU A 53 -16.82 16.23 0.50
N GLU A 54 -17.37 15.24 1.21
CA GLU A 54 -18.77 15.25 1.65
C GLU A 54 -19.08 16.45 2.53
N ARG A 55 -18.22 16.77 3.52
CA ARG A 55 -18.39 17.96 4.37
C ARG A 55 -18.33 19.27 3.60
N LEU A 56 -17.55 19.33 2.53
CA LEU A 56 -17.45 20.50 1.66
C LEU A 56 -18.54 20.56 0.60
N ASN A 57 -19.48 19.58 0.57
CA ASN A 57 -20.53 19.46 -0.43
C ASN A 57 -20.00 19.40 -1.88
N ILE A 58 -18.77 18.90 -2.04
CA ILE A 58 -18.15 18.69 -3.35
C ILE A 58 -18.51 17.28 -3.78
N SER A 59 -19.40 17.16 -4.77
CA SER A 59 -19.73 15.86 -5.35
C SER A 59 -18.53 15.31 -6.11
N LEU A 60 -18.17 14.06 -5.84
CA LEU A 60 -17.22 13.30 -6.67
C LEU A 60 -17.85 12.75 -7.95
N ASP A 61 -19.17 12.90 -8.11
CA ASP A 61 -19.86 12.62 -9.36
C ASP A 61 -19.58 13.76 -10.35
N ASP A 62 -18.41 13.70 -11.01
CA ASP A 62 -18.26 14.34 -12.30
C ASP A 62 -19.25 13.66 -13.26
N ASP A 63 -20.23 14.43 -13.69
CA ASP A 63 -20.96 14.32 -14.95
C ASP A 63 -20.46 13.17 -15.85
N LYS A 64 -21.05 11.97 -15.70
CA LYS A 64 -21.26 11.08 -16.85
C LYS A 64 -22.44 11.61 -17.65
N GLY A 65 -22.29 12.82 -18.18
CA GLY A 65 -23.09 13.33 -19.27
C GLY A 65 -22.64 12.67 -20.57
N ASN A 66 -23.25 11.54 -20.91
CA ASN A 66 -24.03 11.31 -22.15
C ASN A 66 -24.51 9.85 -22.20
#